data_AF-A0A354ZCU7-F1
#
_entry.id   AF-A0A354ZCU7-F1
#
_cell.length_a   1.000
_cell.length_b   1.000
_cell.length_c   1.000
_cell.angle_alpha   90.00
_cell.angle_beta   90.00
_cell.angle_gamma   90.00
#
_symmetry.space_group_name_H-M   'P 1'
#
loop_
_entity.id
_entity.type
_entity.pdbx_description
1 polymer ?
#
loop_
_entity_poly.entity_id
_entity_poly.type
_entity_poly.pdbx_seq_one_letter_code
_entity_poly.pdbx_strand_id
1 'polypeptide(L)'
;MAGSVYSFGYAFELTTQSVAEALAYLGIEYLGIAFLPTLGMLTALEFTGNHLRPSSRPVLAMFAFSTLTLVGMYTTNPHHLYYADLSLAEVGALSITQITRGP
;
A
#
# COMPACT_ATOMS: atom_id res chain seq x y z
N MET A 1 -13.39 -1.69 0.94
CA MET A 1 -12.61 -1.74 2.20
C MET A 1 -11.15 -1.42 1.97
N ALA A 2 -10.30 -2.31 1.43
CA ALA A 2 -8.88 -1.98 1.13
C ALA A 2 -8.71 -0.81 0.15
N GLY A 3 -9.53 -0.76 -0.92
CA GLY A 3 -9.52 0.36 -1.86
C GLY A 3 -9.87 1.71 -1.21
N SER A 4 -10.68 1.71 -0.15
CA SER A 4 -11.02 2.93 0.60
C SER A 4 -9.84 3.44 1.42
N VAL A 5 -9.02 2.55 1.98
CA VAL A 5 -7.77 2.91 2.67
C VAL A 5 -6.77 3.50 1.68
N TYR A 6 -6.62 2.88 0.50
CA TYR A 6 -5.81 3.41 -0.59
C TYR A 6 -6.25 4.83 -0.97
N SER A 7 -7.54 5.01 -1.29
CA SER A 7 -8.07 6.32 -1.68
C SER A 7 -7.93 7.37 -0.58
N PHE A 8 -8.03 6.97 0.69
CA PHE A 8 -7.80 7.86 1.82
C PHE A 8 -6.33 8.31 1.90
N GLY A 9 -5.39 7.36 1.83
CA GLY A 9 -3.95 7.68 1.83
C GLY A 9 -3.58 8.64 0.69
N TYR A 10 -4.01 8.31 -0.52
CA TYR A 10 -3.78 9.13 -1.72
C TYR A 10 -4.38 10.54 -1.60
N ALA A 11 -5.60 10.67 -1.07
CA ALA A 11 -6.23 11.99 -0.90
C ALA A 11 -5.43 12.92 0.03
N PHE A 12 -4.83 12.38 1.09
CA PHE A 12 -4.01 13.16 2.01
C PHE A 12 -2.59 13.40 1.49
N GLU A 13 -2.00 12.43 0.80
CA GLU A 13 -0.71 12.56 0.11
C GLU A 13 -0.69 13.82 -0.77
N LEU A 14 -1.76 14.03 -1.56
CA LEU A 14 -1.92 15.19 -2.44
C LEU A 14 -1.90 16.56 -1.74
N THR A 15 -2.13 16.59 -0.42
CA THR A 15 -2.17 17.81 0.40
C THR A 15 -0.89 18.07 1.18
N THR A 16 0.09 17.17 1.09
CA THR A 16 1.33 17.26 1.87
C THR A 16 2.25 18.36 1.35
N GLN A 17 3.00 18.99 2.26
CA GLN A 17 3.97 20.05 1.91
C GLN A 17 5.42 19.63 2.16
N SER A 18 5.62 18.41 2.67
CA SER A 18 6.93 17.87 2.97
C SER A 18 7.05 16.41 2.53
N VAL A 19 8.25 16.03 2.09
CA VAL A 19 8.56 14.64 1.70
C VAL A 19 8.31 13.67 2.86
N ALA A 20 8.56 14.11 4.10
CA ALA A 20 8.32 13.29 5.29
C ALA A 20 6.84 12.98 5.52
N GLU A 21 5.96 13.97 5.34
CA GLU A 21 4.51 13.76 5.40
C GLU A 21 4.02 12.89 4.24
N ALA A 22 4.50 13.15 3.02
CA ALA A 22 4.18 12.34 1.84
C ALA A 22 4.52 10.87 2.09
N LEU A 23 5.73 10.57 2.60
CA LEU A 23 6.15 9.21 2.97
C LEU A 23 5.22 8.55 4.01
N ALA A 24 4.74 9.32 4.99
CA ALA A 24 3.84 8.80 6.01
C ALA A 24 2.48 8.39 5.41
N TYR A 25 1.91 9.22 4.55
CA TYR A 25 0.65 8.91 3.86
C TYR A 25 0.80 7.81 2.80
N LEU A 26 1.95 7.76 2.12
CA LEU A 26 2.32 6.66 1.23
C LEU A 26 2.32 5.31 1.96
N GLY A 27 2.71 5.30 3.23
CA GLY A 27 2.61 4.10 4.09
C GLY A 27 1.16 3.64 4.32
N ILE A 28 0.23 4.59 4.52
CA ILE A 28 -1.21 4.32 4.63
C ILE A 28 -1.77 3.82 3.29
N GLU A 29 -1.35 4.43 2.19
CA GLU A 29 -1.73 4.00 0.84
C GLU A 29 -1.27 2.55 0.56
N TYR A 30 -0.03 2.23 0.94
CA TYR A 30 0.53 0.88 0.81
C TYR A 30 -0.19 -0.16 1.66
N LEU A 31 -0.76 0.22 2.80
CA LEU A 31 -1.63 -0.67 3.57
C LEU A 31 -2.87 -1.08 2.76
N GLY A 32 -3.44 -0.14 2.00
CA GLY A 32 -4.49 -0.43 1.03
C GLY A 32 -4.01 -1.34 -0.09
N ILE A 33 -2.91 -0.97 -0.78
CA ILE A 33 -2.36 -1.68 -1.93
C ILE A 33 -2.00 -3.12 -1.59
N ALA A 34 -1.25 -3.33 -0.49
CA ALA A 34 -0.73 -4.63 -0.12
C ALA A 34 -1.85 -5.63 0.22
N PHE A 35 -2.94 -5.17 0.84
CA PHE A 35 -4.04 -6.03 1.27
C PHE A 35 -5.20 -6.12 0.26
N LEU A 36 -5.21 -5.26 -0.77
CA LEU A 36 -6.21 -5.28 -1.84
C LEU A 36 -6.35 -6.65 -2.51
N PRO A 37 -5.28 -7.31 -3.00
CA PRO A 37 -5.41 -8.60 -3.68
C PRO A 37 -5.90 -9.69 -2.73
N THR A 38 -5.42 -9.71 -1.48
CA THR A 38 -5.81 -10.70 -0.48
C THR A 38 -7.28 -10.58 -0.11
N LEU A 39 -7.72 -9.40 0.29
CA LEU A 39 -9.13 -9.18 0.65
C LEU A 39 -10.04 -9.32 -0.56
N GLY A 40 -9.60 -8.87 -1.75
CA GLY A 40 -10.36 -9.02 -2.99
C GLY A 40 -10.61 -10.49 -3.34
N MET A 41 -9.57 -11.32 -3.25
CA MET A 41 -9.68 -12.74 -3.56
C MET A 41 -10.48 -13.51 -2.50
N LEU A 42 -10.31 -13.21 -1.21
CA LEU A 42 -11.16 -13.78 -0.16
C LEU A 42 -12.63 -13.40 -0.35
N THR A 43 -12.91 -12.14 -0.70
CA THR A 43 -14.27 -11.66 -1.02
C THR A 43 -14.86 -12.42 -2.22
N ALA A 44 -14.07 -12.61 -3.28
CA ALA A 44 -14.52 -13.34 -4.47
C ALA A 44 -14.83 -14.81 -4.14
N LEU A 45 -13.98 -15.47 -3.35
CA LEU A 45 -14.21 -16.85 -2.91
C LEU A 45 -15.48 -16.98 -2.08
N GLU A 46 -15.68 -16.08 -1.12
CA GLU A 46 -16.91 -16.01 -0.31
C GLU A 46 -18.15 -15.83 -1.20
N PHE A 47 -18.08 -14.97 -2.21
CA PHE A 47 -19.19 -14.73 -3.15
C PHE A 47 -19.52 -15.95 -4.01
N THR A 48 -18.54 -16.80 -4.31
CA THR A 48 -18.74 -18.06 -5.05
C THR A 48 -19.19 -19.23 -4.16
N GLY A 49 -19.36 -19.01 -2.85
CA GLY A 49 -19.67 -20.07 -1.86
C GLY A 49 -18.47 -20.94 -1.49
N ASN A 50 -17.26 -20.55 -1.89
CA ASN A 50 -16.02 -21.24 -1.56
C ASN A 50 -15.44 -20.70 -0.26
N HIS A 51 -15.99 -21.15 0.87
CA HIS A 51 -15.58 -20.70 2.19
C HIS A 51 -14.23 -21.32 2.59
N LEU A 52 -13.17 -20.53 2.54
CA LEU A 52 -11.90 -20.90 3.15
C LEU A 52 -11.96 -20.66 4.66
N ARG A 53 -11.48 -21.62 5.45
CA ARG A 53 -11.31 -21.39 6.89
C ARG A 53 -10.29 -20.27 7.10
N PRO A 54 -10.52 -19.32 8.02
CA PRO A 54 -9.56 -18.25 8.30
C PRO A 54 -8.16 -18.75 8.68
N SER A 55 -8.08 -19.91 9.34
CA SER A 55 -6.83 -20.58 9.73
C SER A 55 -6.26 -21.52 8.67
N SER A 56 -6.85 -21.56 7.47
CA SER A 56 -6.34 -22.40 6.40
C SER A 56 -5.00 -21.88 5.89
N ARG A 57 -4.11 -22.81 5.50
CA ARG A 57 -2.80 -22.50 4.91
C ARG A 57 -2.85 -21.47 3.77
N PRO A 58 -3.78 -21.54 2.79
CA PRO A 58 -3.83 -20.52 1.73
C PRO A 58 -4.17 -19.13 2.26
N VAL A 59 -5.12 -19.00 3.18
CA VAL A 59 -5.47 -17.71 3.79
C VAL A 59 -4.27 -17.12 4.52
N LEU A 60 -3.59 -17.93 5.35
CA LEU A 60 -2.37 -17.52 6.05
C LEU A 60 -1.27 -17.09 5.08
N ALA A 61 -1.07 -17.80 3.96
CA ALA A 61 -0.07 -17.46 2.96
C ALA A 61 -0.38 -16.12 2.26
N MET A 62 -1.64 -15.84 1.94
CA MET A 62 -2.05 -14.57 1.32
C MET A 62 -1.84 -13.38 2.27
N PHE A 63 -2.22 -13.54 3.54
CA PHE A 63 -1.96 -12.52 4.56
C PHE A 63 -0.46 -12.33 4.79
N ALA A 64 0.31 -13.42 4.89
CA ALA A 64 1.77 -13.34 5.02
C ALA A 64 2.40 -12.58 3.83
N PHE A 65 1.98 -12.87 2.60
CA PHE A 65 2.46 -12.16 1.41
C PHE A 65 2.13 -10.66 1.45
N SER A 66 0.92 -10.30 1.87
CA SER A 66 0.50 -8.89 2.01
C SER A 66 1.30 -8.17 3.09
N THR A 67 1.50 -8.82 4.25
CA THR A 67 2.32 -8.28 5.34
C THR A 67 3.77 -8.14 4.94
N LEU A 68 4.36 -9.12 4.24
CA LEU A 68 5.74 -9.02 3.75
C LEU A 68 5.91 -7.86 2.77
N THR A 69 4.94 -7.64 1.88
CA THR A 69 4.94 -6.49 0.96
C THR A 69 4.88 -5.17 1.73
N LEU A 70 4.00 -5.08 2.74
CA LEU A 70 3.88 -3.88 3.57
C LEU A 70 5.17 -3.61 4.37
N VAL A 71 5.73 -4.64 5.00
CA VAL A 71 7.00 -4.53 5.75
C VAL A 71 8.15 -4.16 4.81
N GLY A 72 8.21 -4.74 3.61
CA GLY A 72 9.21 -4.40 2.60
C GLY A 72 9.15 -2.91 2.24
N MET A 73 7.95 -2.37 2.02
CA MET A 73 7.78 -0.94 1.78
C MET A 73 8.20 -0.08 2.97
N TYR A 74 7.73 -0.37 4.19
CA TYR A 74 8.09 0.41 5.37
C TYR A 74 9.58 0.35 5.70
N THR A 75 10.24 -0.77 5.38
CA THR A 75 11.69 -0.94 5.53
C THR A 75 12.47 -0.45 4.31
N THR A 76 11.87 0.32 3.41
CA THR A 76 12.58 0.82 2.21
C THR A 76 13.75 1.74 2.56
N ASN A 77 13.68 2.51 3.65
CA ASN A 77 14.76 3.44 4.05
C ASN A 77 16.18 2.84 4.01
N PRO A 78 16.44 1.67 4.63
CA PRO A 78 17.77 1.06 4.61
C PRO A 78 18.18 0.37 3.30
N HIS A 79 17.24 -0.05 2.43
CA HIS A 79 17.56 -0.89 1.27
C HIS A 79 17.28 -0.21 -0.08
N HIS A 80 16.54 0.89 -0.08
CA HIS A 80 16.06 1.61 -1.26
C HIS A 80 15.27 0.75 -2.28
N LEU A 81 14.71 -0.39 -1.84
CA LEU A 81 14.09 -1.38 -2.73
C LEU A 81 12.85 -0.84 -3.46
N TYR A 82 11.97 -0.11 -2.76
CA TYR A 82 10.78 0.48 -3.38
C TYR A 82 11.03 1.92 -3.87
N TYR A 83 11.87 2.67 -3.16
CA TYR A 83 12.11 4.10 -3.36
C TYR A 83 13.60 4.40 -3.24
N ALA A 84 14.22 4.81 -4.35
CA ALA A 84 15.58 5.32 -4.38
C ALA A 84 15.63 6.81 -3.99
N ASP A 85 14.66 7.59 -4.49
CA ASP A 85 14.52 9.01 -4.19
C ASP A 85 13.03 9.40 -4.22
N LEU A 86 12.66 10.35 -3.37
CA LEU A 86 11.31 10.90 -3.28
C LEU A 86 11.40 12.42 -3.33
N SER A 87 10.77 13.01 -4.34
CA SER A 87 10.66 14.47 -4.47
C SER A 87 9.20 14.88 -4.61
N LEU A 88 8.88 16.13 -4.23
CA LEU A 88 7.56 16.70 -4.39
C LEU A 88 7.56 17.66 -5.58
N ALA A 89 6.63 17.47 -6.50
CA ALA A 89 6.34 18.40 -7.58
C ALA A 89 4.99 19.06 -7.31
N GLU A 90 4.97 20.38 -7.14
CA GLU A 90 3.72 21.11 -7.00
C GLU A 90 3.06 21.35 -8.37
N VAL A 91 1.80 20.94 -8.50
CA VAL A 91 0.98 21.15 -9.69
C VAL A 91 -0.30 21.87 -9.25
N GLY A 92 -0.28 23.20 -9.35
CA GLY A 92 -1.39 24.04 -8.89
C GLY A 92 -1.48 24.07 -7.37
N ALA A 93 -2.57 23.56 -6.81
CA ALA A 93 -2.78 23.46 -5.35
C ALA A 93 -2.52 22.04 -4.80
N LEU A 94 -1.97 21.15 -5.64
CA LEU A 94 -1.72 19.74 -5.29
C LEU A 94 -0.23 19.47 -5.28
N SER A 95 0.21 18.65 -4.32
CA SER A 95 1.56 18.11 -4.26
C SER A 95 1.54 16.71 -4.87
N ILE A 96 2.34 16.49 -5.91
CA ILE A 96 2.48 15.19 -6.56
C ILE A 96 3.83 14.60 -6.15
N THR A 97 3.81 13.42 -5.56
CA THR A 97 5.03 12.69 -5.22
C THR A 97 5.67 12.10 -6.48
N GLN A 98 6.87 12.54 -6.79
CA GLN A 98 7.72 12.01 -7.84
C GLN A 98 8.60 10.91 -7.22
N ILE A 99 8.36 9.67 -7.66
CA ILE A 99 9.02 8.48 -7.14
C ILE A 99 10.09 8.02 -8.12
N THR A 100 11.34 7.95 -7.65
CA THR A 100 12.39 7.21 -8.34
C THR A 100 12.43 5.79 -7.78
N ARG A 101 12.17 4.79 -8.62
CA ARG A 101 12.14 3.38 -8.20
C ARG A 101 13.52 2.89 -7.80
N GLY A 102 13.54 1.99 -6.82
CA GLY A 102 14.72 1.20 -6.46
C GLY A 102 15.20 0.27 -7.57
N PRO A 103 16.38 -0.35 -7.40
CA PRO A 103 17.00 -1.27 -8.35
C PRO A 103 16.19 -2.55 -8.62
#